data_AF-A0A6A6LDR7-F1
#
_entry.id   AF-A0A6A6LDR7-F1
#
_cell.length_a   1.000
_cell.length_b   1.000
_cell.length_c   1.000
_cell.angle_alpha   90.00
_cell.angle_beta   90.00
_cell.angle_gamma   90.00
#
_symmetry.space_group_name_H-M   'P 1'
#
loop_
_entity.id
_entity.type
_entity.pdbx_description
1 polymer ?
#
loop_
_entity_poly.entity_id
_entity_poly.type
_entity_poly.pdbx_seq_one_letter_code
_entity_poly.pdbx_strand_id
1 'polypeptide(L)'
;MEVRSEGLPVSLWPLGSYGNRDFSLYYNKITQNTPFPLQVQVHAEPPPPPLLRAREGPFVALHLRYEMDMLAFSGCTYGCTKDESEELKALRCFFFFFFCLALFIQICIPLVEEKEIVSEERRLQGLCPLTPEETALVLQALGFDKETQIYIAAGEIYGSERRLAALRAAFPRIVRKEMLLDPVELQQFQNHSSQMAALDFMVSIASNTFIPTYYGNMAKVVEGHRRYLGFKRTILLDRKRLVELLDLHQNGTLPWIEFAVAVQAAHEKRIGQPMRRRVIADKPKEEDYFYANPQECLCERTNCDDLLGPSNSSSYRENEHTIPSKN
;
A
#
# COMPACT_ATOMS: atom_id res chain seq x y z
N MET A 1 -1.48 43.27 11.59
CA MET A 1 -2.90 42.92 11.48
C MET A 1 -3.02 41.46 11.82
N GLU A 2 -3.55 41.22 13.01
CA GLU A 2 -3.80 39.94 13.64
C GLU A 2 -5.05 39.33 12.99
N VAL A 3 -4.98 38.09 12.51
CA VAL A 3 -6.19 37.36 12.06
C VAL A 3 -6.34 36.15 12.96
N ARG A 4 -7.32 36.25 13.85
CA ARG A 4 -7.83 35.17 14.72
C ARG A 4 -8.37 34.03 13.87
N SER A 5 -7.94 32.81 14.18
CA SER A 5 -8.61 31.58 13.76
C SER A 5 -9.83 31.35 14.67
N GLU A 6 -11.02 31.71 14.20
CA GLU A 6 -12.25 31.17 14.79
C GLU A 6 -12.44 29.72 14.29
N GLY A 7 -12.71 28.84 15.25
CA GLY A 7 -12.77 27.40 15.06
C GLY A 7 -13.91 26.97 14.14
N LEU A 8 -13.57 26.11 13.19
CA LEU A 8 -14.50 25.23 12.50
C LEU A 8 -14.05 23.78 12.71
N PRO A 9 -14.98 22.82 12.88
CA PRO A 9 -14.67 21.44 13.23
C PRO A 9 -13.87 20.73 12.13
N VAL A 10 -12.87 19.96 12.55
CA VAL A 10 -11.86 19.27 11.74
C VAL A 10 -12.44 18.16 10.84
N SER A 11 -13.73 17.83 10.96
CA SER A 11 -14.38 16.69 10.31
C SER A 11 -14.94 16.94 8.90
N LEU A 12 -14.69 18.10 8.28
CA LEU A 12 -15.37 18.50 7.03
C LEU A 12 -14.47 18.98 5.87
N TRP A 13 -13.16 18.70 5.91
CA TRP A 13 -12.28 19.02 4.78
C TRP A 13 -12.31 17.93 3.70
N PRO A 14 -12.26 18.28 2.40
CA PRO A 14 -12.37 17.32 1.29
C PRO A 14 -11.15 16.38 1.27
N LEU A 15 -11.28 15.22 1.92
CA LEU A 15 -10.27 14.15 2.04
C LEU A 15 -10.00 13.37 0.72
N GLY A 16 -10.23 13.99 -0.44
CA GLY A 16 -10.10 13.34 -1.76
C GLY A 16 -9.04 13.93 -2.70
N SER A 17 -8.47 15.10 -2.42
CA SER A 17 -7.58 15.79 -3.39
C SER A 17 -6.25 16.31 -2.82
N TYR A 18 -5.96 16.14 -1.52
CA TYR A 18 -4.66 16.49 -0.94
C TYR A 18 -3.74 15.30 -0.66
N GLY A 19 -4.15 14.08 -1.01
CA GLY A 19 -3.25 12.94 -1.06
C GLY A 19 -2.71 12.76 -2.47
N ASN A 20 -1.57 13.37 -2.82
CA ASN A 20 -0.56 12.81 -3.76
C ASN A 20 0.43 13.82 -4.35
N ARG A 21 0.15 15.13 -4.40
CA ARG A 21 1.19 16.11 -4.77
C ARG A 21 2.12 16.43 -3.61
N ASP A 22 1.60 16.36 -2.39
CA ASP A 22 2.38 16.67 -1.20
C ASP A 22 3.39 15.58 -0.85
N PHE A 23 3.19 14.28 -1.09
CA PHE A 23 4.15 13.29 -0.58
C PHE A 23 5.55 13.39 -1.24
N SER A 24 5.62 13.67 -2.55
CA SER A 24 6.89 13.88 -3.25
C SER A 24 7.52 15.24 -2.92
N LEU A 25 6.70 16.30 -2.84
CA LEU A 25 7.13 17.62 -2.37
C LEU A 25 7.54 17.60 -0.89
N TYR A 26 6.95 16.73 -0.08
CA TYR A 26 7.16 16.57 1.36
C TYR A 26 8.35 15.67 1.66
N TYR A 27 8.60 14.62 0.86
CA TYR A 27 9.88 13.93 0.86
C TYR A 27 11.02 14.93 0.59
N ASN A 28 10.85 15.82 -0.38
CA ASN A 28 11.77 16.94 -0.62
C ASN A 28 11.79 17.97 0.51
N LYS A 29 10.66 18.22 1.20
CA LYS A 29 10.59 19.19 2.32
C LYS A 29 11.20 18.65 3.62
N ILE A 30 11.07 17.35 3.89
CA ILE A 30 11.73 16.64 5.00
C ILE A 30 13.25 16.68 4.81
N THR A 31 13.73 16.48 3.58
CA THR A 31 15.17 16.52 3.27
C THR A 31 15.75 17.95 3.22
N GLN A 32 14.93 18.98 3.00
CA GLN A 32 15.42 20.37 2.85
C GLN A 32 15.21 21.30 4.06
N ASN A 33 14.21 21.07 4.92
CA ASN A 33 13.83 22.02 5.99
C ASN A 33 14.01 21.51 7.44
N THR A 34 14.77 20.44 7.64
CA THR A 34 15.15 20.01 8.99
C THR A 34 16.40 20.79 9.46
N PRO A 35 16.43 21.39 10.69
CA PRO A 35 17.58 22.15 11.19
C PRO A 35 18.80 21.28 11.52
N PHE A 36 18.59 19.97 11.55
CA PHE A 36 19.65 19.00 11.30
C PHE A 36 19.59 18.67 9.83
N PRO A 37 20.68 18.77 9.06
CA PRO A 37 20.69 18.19 7.74
C PRO A 37 20.46 16.68 7.92
N LEU A 38 19.22 16.22 7.78
CA LEU A 38 18.95 14.93 7.18
C LEU A 38 19.32 15.06 5.71
N GLN A 39 20.63 15.27 5.47
CA GLN A 39 21.31 14.31 4.64
C GLN A 39 20.86 12.97 5.18
N VAL A 40 19.81 12.40 4.57
CA VAL A 40 19.71 10.96 4.50
C VAL A 40 21.02 10.61 3.82
N GLN A 41 22.06 10.41 4.62
CA GLN A 41 23.20 9.65 4.24
C GLN A 41 22.56 8.33 3.84
N VAL A 42 22.33 8.19 2.54
CA VAL A 42 21.97 6.96 1.86
C VAL A 42 22.86 5.79 2.35
N HIS A 43 24.01 6.11 2.94
CA HIS A 43 24.98 5.21 3.53
C HIS A 43 24.67 4.73 4.96
N ALA A 44 23.65 5.25 5.67
CA ALA A 44 23.34 4.80 7.02
C ALA A 44 21.83 4.64 7.25
N GLU A 45 21.42 3.39 7.48
CA GLU A 45 20.04 3.05 7.87
C GLU A 45 19.72 3.63 9.26
N PRO A 46 18.57 4.30 9.45
CA PRO A 46 18.15 4.68 10.79
C PRO A 46 17.86 3.40 11.59
N PRO A 47 18.44 3.25 12.80
CA PRO A 47 18.19 2.06 13.59
C PRO A 47 16.72 2.02 14.02
N PRO A 48 16.07 0.83 14.07
CA PRO A 48 14.66 0.73 14.40
C PRO A 48 14.36 1.33 15.77
N PRO A 49 13.13 1.79 16.06
CA PRO A 49 12.77 2.32 17.38
C PRO A 49 13.16 1.39 18.53
N PRO A 50 13.52 1.91 19.72
CA PRO A 50 13.95 1.11 20.87
C PRO A 50 12.99 -0.03 21.21
N LEU A 51 11.66 0.15 21.10
CA LEU A 51 10.69 -0.93 21.36
C LEU A 51 10.88 -2.13 20.40
N LEU A 52 11.20 -1.85 19.14
CA LEU A 52 11.45 -2.90 18.13
C LEU A 52 12.83 -3.52 18.32
N ARG A 53 13.82 -2.77 18.81
CA ARG A 53 15.15 -3.29 19.18
C ARG A 53 15.15 -4.12 20.45
N ALA A 54 14.44 -3.68 21.48
CA ALA A 54 14.39 -4.29 22.81
C ALA A 54 13.75 -5.68 22.80
N ARG A 55 13.02 -6.02 21.74
CA ARG A 55 12.42 -7.35 21.55
C ARG A 55 13.31 -8.33 20.77
N GLU A 56 14.57 -7.95 20.48
CA GLU A 56 15.65 -8.76 19.90
C GLU A 56 15.18 -9.83 18.89
N GLY A 57 14.96 -9.43 17.64
CA GLY A 57 14.62 -10.40 16.59
C GLY A 57 14.21 -9.77 15.27
N PRO A 58 14.15 -10.57 14.19
CA PRO A 58 13.63 -10.10 12.93
C PRO A 58 12.14 -9.78 13.05
N PHE A 59 11.71 -8.68 12.44
CA PHE A 59 10.30 -8.29 12.43
C PHE A 59 9.80 -8.00 11.01
N VAL A 60 8.48 -8.12 10.86
CA VAL A 60 7.75 -7.85 9.62
C VAL A 60 7.09 -6.49 9.72
N ALA A 61 7.32 -5.60 8.76
CA ALA A 61 6.49 -4.41 8.58
C ALA A 61 5.35 -4.75 7.61
N LEU A 62 4.13 -4.78 8.14
CA LEU A 62 2.90 -5.03 7.40
C LEU A 62 2.24 -3.70 7.08
N HIS A 63 2.24 -3.30 5.81
CA HIS A 63 1.51 -2.12 5.35
C HIS A 63 0.06 -2.49 5.04
N LEU A 64 -0.79 -2.36 6.06
CA LEU A 64 -2.18 -2.78 6.05
C LEU A 64 -3.09 -1.62 5.60
N ARG A 65 -3.44 -1.58 4.31
CA ARG A 65 -4.21 -0.47 3.73
C ARG A 65 -5.73 -0.71 3.81
N TYR A 66 -6.23 -0.98 5.01
CA TYR A 66 -7.66 -1.22 5.29
C TYR A 66 -8.31 -0.01 5.99
N GLU A 67 -8.16 1.16 5.38
CA GLU A 67 -8.66 2.46 5.88
C GLU A 67 -9.98 2.82 5.20
N MET A 68 -10.81 3.63 5.87
CA MET A 68 -12.16 3.98 5.40
C MET A 68 -12.16 4.69 4.03
N ASP A 69 -11.22 5.63 3.83
CA ASP A 69 -11.03 6.35 2.56
C ASP A 69 -10.72 5.39 1.40
N MET A 70 -9.85 4.40 1.65
CA MET A 70 -9.41 3.42 0.68
C MET A 70 -10.52 2.44 0.32
N LEU A 71 -11.33 2.00 1.29
CA LEU A 71 -12.48 1.15 1.05
C LEU A 71 -13.59 1.88 0.29
N ALA A 72 -13.88 3.14 0.68
CA ALA A 72 -14.85 3.97 -0.02
C ALA A 72 -14.44 4.25 -1.47
N PHE A 73 -13.15 4.56 -1.71
CA PHE A 73 -12.63 4.82 -3.05
C PHE A 73 -12.61 3.56 -3.93
N SER A 74 -12.16 2.43 -3.38
CA SER A 74 -12.10 1.17 -4.12
C SER A 74 -13.48 0.53 -4.33
N GLY A 75 -14.48 0.89 -3.52
CA GLY A 75 -15.81 0.27 -3.53
C GLY A 75 -15.80 -1.17 -3.02
N CYS A 76 -14.83 -1.50 -2.16
CA CYS A 76 -14.65 -2.84 -1.62
C CYS A 76 -15.31 -2.94 -0.24
N THR A 77 -16.33 -3.79 -0.14
CA THR A 77 -17.16 -4.00 1.05
C THR A 77 -17.17 -5.46 1.52
N TYR A 78 -16.28 -6.30 1.00
CA TYR A 78 -16.14 -7.69 1.45
C TYR A 78 -15.76 -7.74 2.94
N GLY A 79 -16.51 -8.52 3.72
CA GLY A 79 -16.39 -8.64 5.17
C GLY A 79 -17.00 -7.48 5.97
N CYS A 80 -17.58 -6.46 5.32
CA CYS A 80 -18.31 -5.39 5.99
C CYS A 80 -19.75 -5.80 6.32
N THR A 81 -20.32 -5.20 7.35
CA THR A 81 -21.78 -5.29 7.61
C THR A 81 -22.56 -4.48 6.57
N LYS A 82 -23.89 -4.62 6.56
CA LYS A 82 -24.75 -3.81 5.69
C LYS A 82 -24.58 -2.33 5.99
N ASP A 83 -24.63 -1.96 7.27
CA ASP A 83 -24.47 -0.57 7.72
C ASP A 83 -23.10 0.00 7.34
N GLU A 84 -22.02 -0.78 7.54
CA GLU A 84 -20.67 -0.39 7.12
C GLU A 84 -20.57 -0.19 5.60
N SER A 85 -21.22 -1.06 4.83
CA SER A 85 -21.25 -0.96 3.36
C SER A 85 -22.01 0.28 2.88
N GLU A 86 -23.12 0.62 3.55
CA GLU A 86 -23.92 1.81 3.26
C GLU A 86 -23.17 3.09 3.62
N GLU A 87 -22.45 3.11 4.75
CA GLU A 87 -21.57 4.21 5.15
C GLU A 87 -20.49 4.47 4.09
N LEU A 88 -19.76 3.43 3.66
CA LEU A 88 -18.74 3.54 2.62
C LEU A 88 -19.33 4.01 1.28
N LYS A 89 -20.54 3.55 0.94
CA LYS A 89 -21.28 4.00 -0.25
C LYS A 89 -21.63 5.49 -0.14
N ALA A 90 -22.12 5.94 1.00
CA ALA A 90 -22.46 7.34 1.24
C ALA A 90 -21.22 8.25 1.17
N LEU A 91 -20.11 7.85 1.78
CA LEU A 91 -18.83 8.57 1.72
C LEU A 91 -18.32 8.69 0.28
N ARG A 92 -18.37 7.61 -0.50
CA ARG A 92 -18.00 7.64 -1.91
C ARG A 92 -18.87 8.61 -2.71
N CYS A 93 -20.19 8.58 -2.50
CA CYS A 93 -21.11 9.51 -3.14
C CYS A 93 -20.82 10.95 -2.74
N PHE A 94 -20.53 11.20 -1.46
CA PHE A 94 -20.16 12.51 -0.95
C PHE A 94 -18.88 13.04 -1.62
N PHE A 95 -17.81 12.24 -1.67
CA PHE A 95 -16.58 12.64 -2.33
C PHE A 95 -16.78 12.93 -3.83
N PHE A 96 -17.58 12.10 -4.50
CA PHE A 96 -17.90 12.31 -5.90
C PHE A 96 -18.72 13.60 -6.12
N PHE A 97 -19.69 13.87 -5.25
CA PHE A 97 -20.49 15.10 -5.27
C PHE A 97 -19.61 16.34 -5.13
N PHE A 98 -18.70 16.37 -4.15
CA PHE A 98 -17.78 17.49 -3.96
C PHE A 98 -16.82 17.66 -5.14
N PHE A 99 -16.34 16.56 -5.73
CA PHE A 99 -15.50 16.60 -6.91
C PHE A 99 -16.23 17.22 -8.12
N CYS A 100 -17.46 16.79 -8.38
CA CYS A 100 -18.29 17.35 -9.44
C CYS A 100 -18.65 18.82 -9.20
N LEU A 101 -18.95 19.20 -7.95
CA LEU A 101 -19.21 20.59 -7.57
C LEU A 101 -17.98 21.47 -7.80
N ALA A 102 -16.79 21.00 -7.40
CA ALA A 102 -15.52 21.69 -7.61
C ALA A 102 -15.14 21.85 -9.10
N LEU A 103 -15.64 20.96 -9.95
CA LEU A 103 -15.42 20.99 -11.40
C LEU A 103 -16.53 21.71 -12.18
N PHE A 104 -17.52 22.32 -11.50
CA PHE A 104 -18.70 22.93 -12.12
C PHE A 104 -19.44 21.98 -13.08
N ILE A 105 -19.42 20.67 -12.79
CA ILE A 105 -20.11 19.65 -13.58
C ILE A 105 -21.53 19.48 -13.01
N GLN A 106 -22.54 20.00 -13.71
CA GLN A 106 -23.97 19.97 -13.35
C GLN A 106 -24.60 18.55 -13.40
N ILE A 107 -23.80 17.48 -13.42
CA ILE A 107 -24.26 16.10 -13.63
C ILE A 107 -23.89 15.28 -12.40
N CYS A 108 -24.64 15.42 -11.30
CA CYS A 108 -24.36 14.65 -10.08
C CYS A 108 -25.41 13.58 -9.74
N ILE A 109 -26.62 13.65 -10.31
CA ILE A 109 -27.77 12.93 -9.73
C ILE A 109 -28.17 11.64 -10.48
N PRO A 110 -27.90 11.41 -11.79
CA PRO A 110 -28.17 10.10 -12.39
C PRO A 110 -26.93 9.25 -12.74
N LEU A 111 -25.70 9.76 -12.66
CA LEU A 111 -24.50 8.95 -12.99
C LEU A 111 -24.03 8.01 -11.87
N VAL A 112 -24.84 7.85 -10.80
CA VAL A 112 -24.63 6.82 -9.77
C VAL A 112 -25.30 5.50 -10.17
N GLU A 113 -26.25 5.52 -11.12
CA GLU A 113 -26.90 4.29 -11.60
C GLU A 113 -26.05 3.50 -12.61
N GLU A 114 -25.13 4.13 -13.36
CA GLU A 114 -24.40 3.44 -14.45
C GLU A 114 -23.08 2.75 -14.07
N LYS A 115 -22.62 2.84 -12.81
CA LYS A 115 -21.52 1.98 -12.32
C LYS A 115 -21.83 1.50 -10.92
N GLU A 116 -22.79 0.60 -10.81
CA GLU A 116 -22.90 -0.25 -9.62
C GLU A 116 -21.56 -0.97 -9.45
N ILE A 117 -20.75 -0.51 -8.49
CA ILE A 117 -19.48 -1.13 -8.19
C ILE A 117 -19.78 -2.45 -7.48
N VAL A 118 -19.60 -3.56 -8.19
CA VAL A 118 -19.72 -4.89 -7.62
C VAL A 118 -18.43 -5.20 -6.85
N SER A 119 -18.50 -5.09 -5.51
CA SER A 119 -17.34 -5.31 -4.64
C SER A 119 -16.68 -6.68 -4.87
N GLU A 120 -17.47 -7.71 -5.12
CA GLU A 120 -16.98 -9.07 -5.34
C GLU A 120 -16.14 -9.17 -6.62
N GLU A 121 -16.61 -8.58 -7.72
CA GLU A 121 -15.86 -8.55 -8.97
C GLU A 121 -14.51 -7.83 -8.81
N ARG A 122 -14.49 -6.69 -8.10
CA ARG A 122 -13.24 -5.98 -7.82
C ARG A 122 -12.28 -6.79 -6.95
N ARG A 123 -12.80 -7.51 -5.95
CA ARG A 123 -12.01 -8.41 -5.12
C ARG A 123 -11.40 -9.53 -5.96
N LEU A 124 -12.19 -10.19 -6.80
CA LEU A 124 -11.75 -11.24 -7.73
C LEU A 124 -10.69 -10.73 -8.73
N GLN A 125 -10.73 -9.46 -9.10
CA GLN A 125 -9.72 -8.82 -9.95
C GLN A 125 -8.45 -8.39 -9.19
N GLY A 126 -8.39 -8.58 -7.86
CA GLY A 126 -7.27 -8.15 -7.01
C GLY A 126 -7.20 -6.62 -6.81
N LEU A 127 -8.31 -5.92 -7.06
CA LEU A 127 -8.44 -4.46 -6.94
C LEU A 127 -8.91 -4.01 -5.55
N CYS A 128 -9.11 -4.93 -4.62
CA CYS A 128 -9.42 -4.62 -3.23
C CYS A 128 -8.20 -4.79 -2.32
N PRO A 129 -8.08 -4.00 -1.25
CA PRO A 129 -7.20 -4.32 -0.14
C PRO A 129 -7.61 -5.67 0.49
N LEU A 130 -6.63 -6.48 0.90
CA LEU A 130 -6.93 -7.66 1.71
C LEU A 130 -7.51 -7.23 3.06
N THR A 131 -8.50 -7.97 3.54
CA THR A 131 -9.01 -7.73 4.90
C THR A 131 -7.98 -8.16 5.95
N PRO A 132 -8.05 -7.66 7.19
CA PRO A 132 -7.16 -8.13 8.26
C PRO A 132 -7.26 -9.64 8.52
N GLU A 133 -8.45 -10.23 8.34
CA GLU A 133 -8.69 -11.67 8.47
C GLU A 133 -8.00 -12.47 7.36
N GLU A 134 -8.17 -12.06 6.09
CA GLU A 134 -7.46 -12.64 4.95
C GLU A 134 -5.94 -12.49 5.11
N THR A 135 -5.50 -11.32 5.56
CA THR A 135 -4.09 -11.03 5.80
C THR A 135 -3.48 -11.97 6.83
N ALA A 136 -4.20 -12.30 7.90
CA ALA A 136 -3.74 -13.25 8.90
C ALA A 136 -3.48 -14.64 8.30
N LEU A 137 -4.43 -15.15 7.50
CA LEU A 137 -4.30 -16.44 6.82
C LEU A 137 -3.14 -16.47 5.82
N VAL A 138 -3.00 -15.39 5.04
CA VAL A 138 -1.93 -15.27 4.04
C VAL A 138 -0.56 -15.24 4.71
N LEU A 139 -0.40 -14.51 5.83
CA LEU A 139 0.86 -14.48 6.57
C LEU A 139 1.23 -15.86 7.14
N GLN A 140 0.26 -16.58 7.71
CA GLN A 140 0.47 -17.95 8.18
C GLN A 140 0.87 -18.89 7.03
N ALA A 141 0.22 -18.77 5.87
CA ALA A 141 0.53 -19.54 4.66
C ALA A 141 1.93 -19.23 4.09
N LEU A 142 2.39 -17.97 4.19
CA LEU A 142 3.74 -17.55 3.84
C LEU A 142 4.81 -18.08 4.81
N GLY A 143 4.41 -18.75 5.90
CA GLY A 143 5.32 -19.38 6.86
C GLY A 143 5.66 -18.51 8.08
N PHE A 144 4.94 -17.41 8.31
CA PHE A 144 5.08 -16.66 9.56
C PHE A 144 4.35 -17.36 10.71
N ASP A 145 4.98 -17.41 11.87
CA ASP A 145 4.46 -18.07 13.06
C ASP A 145 3.98 -17.06 14.12
N LYS A 146 3.43 -17.56 15.23
CA LYS A 146 2.91 -16.72 16.32
C LYS A 146 4.00 -15.92 17.04
N GLU A 147 5.25 -16.32 16.93
CA GLU A 147 6.39 -15.63 17.55
C GLU A 147 6.91 -14.48 16.68
N THR A 148 6.46 -14.41 15.43
CA THR A 148 6.81 -13.33 14.50
C THR A 148 6.30 -12.00 15.03
N GLN A 149 7.22 -11.05 15.20
CA GLN A 149 6.87 -9.67 15.55
C GLN A 149 6.39 -8.93 14.30
N ILE A 150 5.21 -8.34 14.38
CA ILE A 150 4.59 -7.60 13.28
C ILE A 150 4.41 -6.14 13.68
N TYR A 151 5.01 -5.24 12.91
CA TYR A 151 4.71 -3.82 12.94
C TYR A 151 3.61 -3.50 11.92
N ILE A 152 2.50 -2.92 12.36
CA ILE A 152 1.43 -2.48 11.45
C ILE A 152 1.68 -1.03 11.02
N ALA A 153 2.03 -0.85 9.76
CA ALA A 153 2.15 0.44 9.09
C ALA A 153 0.81 0.79 8.43
N ALA A 154 -0.08 1.44 9.17
CA ALA A 154 -1.41 1.82 8.69
C ALA A 154 -1.96 3.03 9.43
N GLY A 155 -2.88 3.78 8.81
CA GLY A 155 -3.77 4.68 9.52
C GLY A 155 -4.81 3.93 10.35
N GLU A 156 -5.92 4.59 10.64
CA GLU A 156 -7.03 3.97 11.37
C GLU A 156 -7.67 2.86 10.52
N ILE A 157 -7.59 1.63 11.04
CA ILE A 157 -8.19 0.46 10.39
C ILE A 157 -9.71 0.54 10.54
N TYR A 158 -10.42 0.47 9.41
CA TYR A 158 -11.87 0.49 9.41
C TYR A 158 -12.44 -0.72 10.17
N GLY A 159 -13.40 -0.48 11.06
CA GLY A 159 -13.90 -1.49 12.01
C GLY A 159 -12.96 -1.77 13.20
N SER A 160 -11.87 -1.01 13.34
CA SER A 160 -11.02 -0.94 14.54
C SER A 160 -10.57 -2.32 15.06
N GLU A 161 -10.65 -2.52 16.38
CA GLU A 161 -10.21 -3.73 17.08
C GLU A 161 -10.97 -4.99 16.65
N ARG A 162 -12.25 -4.86 16.25
CA ARG A 162 -13.08 -5.98 15.80
C ARG A 162 -12.44 -6.67 14.59
N ARG A 163 -12.02 -5.90 13.59
CA ARG A 163 -11.39 -6.43 12.36
C ARG A 163 -9.97 -6.94 12.63
N LEU A 164 -9.24 -6.29 13.52
CA LEU A 164 -7.87 -6.71 13.86
C LEU A 164 -7.80 -7.92 14.81
N ALA A 165 -8.93 -8.40 15.33
CA ALA A 165 -8.98 -9.51 16.26
C ALA A 165 -8.33 -10.80 15.70
N ALA A 166 -8.66 -11.16 14.46
CA ALA A 166 -8.10 -12.35 13.81
C ALA A 166 -6.57 -12.24 13.63
N LEU A 167 -6.09 -11.06 13.21
CA LEU A 167 -4.66 -10.80 13.03
C LEU A 167 -3.90 -10.85 14.36
N ARG A 168 -4.45 -10.29 15.44
CA ARG A 168 -3.86 -10.39 16.79
C ARG A 168 -3.89 -11.80 17.36
N ALA A 169 -4.94 -12.57 17.08
CA ALA A 169 -5.02 -13.96 17.51
C ALA A 169 -3.97 -14.84 16.81
N ALA A 170 -3.69 -14.57 15.54
CA ALA A 170 -2.63 -15.23 14.79
C ALA A 170 -1.23 -14.74 15.20
N PHE A 171 -1.07 -13.45 15.49
CA PHE A 171 0.21 -12.82 15.80
C PHE A 171 0.11 -11.94 17.06
N PRO A 172 0.38 -12.50 18.26
CA PRO A 172 0.26 -11.75 19.52
C PRO A 172 1.28 -10.62 19.67
N ARG A 173 2.42 -10.68 18.96
CA ARG A 173 3.51 -9.69 19.06
C ARG A 173 3.34 -8.52 18.08
N ILE A 174 2.13 -7.97 17.99
CA ILE A 174 1.83 -6.81 17.14
C ILE A 174 2.23 -5.49 17.82
N VAL A 175 2.87 -4.61 17.06
CA VAL A 175 3.27 -3.26 17.44
C VAL A 175 2.66 -2.26 16.45
N ARG A 176 2.20 -1.11 16.96
CA ARG A 176 1.76 0.02 16.14
C ARG A 176 2.63 1.24 16.39
N LYS A 177 2.53 2.26 15.52
CA LYS A 177 3.27 3.52 15.68
C LYS A 177 3.04 4.20 17.01
N GLU A 178 1.85 4.06 17.60
CA GLU A 178 1.52 4.64 18.91
C GLU A 178 2.31 4.02 20.07
N MET A 179 2.97 2.87 19.83
CA MET A 179 3.77 2.17 20.82
C MET A 179 5.29 2.43 20.66
N LEU A 180 5.72 3.11 19.59
CA LEU A 180 7.14 3.21 19.24
C LEU A 180 7.93 4.16 20.14
N LEU A 181 7.28 5.24 20.56
CA LEU A 181 7.86 6.36 21.31
C LEU A 181 7.10 6.57 22.61
N ASP A 182 7.69 7.33 23.53
CA ASP A 182 6.97 7.79 24.72
C ASP A 182 5.75 8.64 24.30
N PRO A 183 4.60 8.54 24.99
CA PRO A 183 3.41 9.32 24.64
C PRO A 183 3.66 10.83 24.52
N VAL A 184 4.57 11.39 25.31
CA VAL A 184 4.91 12.83 25.28
C VAL A 184 5.67 13.18 24.01
N GLU A 185 6.62 12.35 23.58
CA GLU A 185 7.34 12.52 22.32
C GLU A 185 6.41 12.32 21.13
N LEU A 186 5.55 11.30 21.19
CA LEU A 186 4.60 10.99 20.14
C LEU A 186 3.59 12.11 19.91
N GLN A 187 3.18 12.83 20.97
CA GLN A 187 2.20 13.92 20.89
C GLN A 187 2.62 15.03 19.92
N GLN A 188 3.93 15.23 19.71
CA GLN A 188 4.46 16.19 18.74
C GLN A 188 4.04 15.87 17.30
N PHE A 189 3.79 14.59 16.99
CA PHE A 189 3.47 14.11 15.66
C PHE A 189 1.98 13.83 15.45
N GLN A 190 1.18 13.62 16.52
CA GLN A 190 -0.20 13.13 16.42
C GLN A 190 -1.14 14.02 15.58
N ASN A 191 -0.91 15.34 15.57
CA ASN A 191 -1.71 16.29 14.78
C ASN A 191 -1.22 16.45 13.33
N HIS A 192 -0.18 15.71 12.95
CA HIS A 192 0.46 15.80 11.65
C HIS A 192 0.46 14.43 10.99
N SER A 193 -0.62 14.12 10.26
CA SER A 193 -0.80 12.84 9.55
C SER A 193 0.41 12.46 8.68
N SER A 194 1.02 13.43 8.00
CA SER A 194 2.22 13.22 7.19
C SER A 194 3.45 12.82 8.02
N GLN A 195 3.60 13.33 9.24
CA GLN A 195 4.71 12.96 10.13
C GLN A 195 4.49 11.57 10.74
N MET A 196 3.24 11.24 11.11
CA MET A 196 2.89 9.88 11.53
C MET A 196 3.15 8.85 10.42
N ALA A 197 2.87 9.20 9.16
CA ALA A 197 3.21 8.37 8.00
C ALA A 197 4.73 8.25 7.78
N ALA A 198 5.52 9.27 8.15
CA ALA A 198 6.98 9.20 8.08
C ALA A 198 7.55 8.20 9.11
N LEU A 199 6.94 8.05 10.29
CA LEU A 199 7.29 6.98 11.24
C LEU A 199 7.07 5.60 10.62
N ASP A 200 5.91 5.39 10.00
CA ASP A 200 5.61 4.15 9.27
C ASP A 200 6.64 3.87 8.17
N PHE A 201 7.12 4.91 7.48
CA PHE A 201 8.13 4.79 6.43
C PHE A 201 9.46 4.31 7.01
N MET A 202 9.96 4.98 8.05
CA MET A 202 11.23 4.66 8.69
C MET A 202 11.25 3.24 9.26
N VAL A 203 10.17 2.82 9.92
CA VAL A 203 10.08 1.45 10.44
C VAL A 203 10.00 0.42 9.31
N SER A 204 9.28 0.73 8.23
CA SER A 204 9.13 -0.19 7.10
C SER A 204 10.44 -0.42 6.36
N ILE A 205 11.27 0.61 6.17
CA ILE A 205 12.61 0.46 5.53
C ILE A 205 13.60 -0.29 6.44
N ALA A 206 13.49 -0.12 7.77
CA ALA A 206 14.35 -0.78 8.76
C ALA A 206 13.97 -2.25 9.00
N SER A 207 12.75 -2.66 8.64
CA SER A 207 12.25 -4.03 8.84
C SER A 207 13.01 -5.11 8.06
N ASN A 208 13.00 -6.34 8.58
CA ASN A 208 13.59 -7.48 7.89
C ASN A 208 12.75 -7.90 6.68
N THR A 209 11.43 -7.89 6.81
CA THR A 209 10.50 -8.17 5.72
C THR A 209 9.42 -7.10 5.64
N PHE A 210 9.19 -6.55 4.45
CA PHE A 210 8.08 -5.64 4.19
C PHE A 210 6.99 -6.32 3.35
N ILE A 211 5.72 -6.17 3.74
CA ILE A 211 4.58 -6.78 3.06
C ILE A 211 3.44 -5.75 2.94
N PRO A 212 3.14 -5.23 1.75
CA PRO A 212 1.97 -4.39 1.52
C PRO A 212 0.72 -5.21 1.15
N THR A 213 -0.40 -4.95 1.83
CA THR A 213 -1.69 -5.62 1.53
C THR A 213 -2.46 -4.98 0.39
N TYR A 214 -2.07 -3.77 -0.02
CA TYR A 214 -2.66 -3.06 -1.15
C TYR A 214 -1.62 -2.20 -1.88
N TYR A 215 -1.91 -1.81 -3.11
CA TYR A 215 -1.06 -0.87 -3.83
C TYR A 215 -1.24 0.54 -3.27
N GLY A 216 -0.19 1.34 -3.27
CA GLY A 216 -0.23 2.72 -2.80
C GLY A 216 1.13 3.37 -2.95
N ASN A 217 1.15 4.70 -2.91
CA ASN A 217 2.41 5.45 -3.08
C ASN A 217 3.39 5.15 -1.96
N MET A 218 2.92 5.05 -0.72
CA MET A 218 3.74 4.64 0.42
C MET A 218 4.41 3.27 0.19
N ALA A 219 3.63 2.26 -0.22
CA ALA A 219 4.15 0.93 -0.51
C ALA A 219 5.21 0.96 -1.62
N LYS A 220 4.96 1.71 -2.70
CA LYS A 220 5.91 1.89 -3.81
C LYS A 220 7.21 2.56 -3.36
N VAL A 221 7.16 3.64 -2.59
CA VAL A 221 8.37 4.34 -2.13
C VAL A 221 9.17 3.46 -1.16
N VAL A 222 8.52 2.76 -0.22
CA VAL A 222 9.21 1.81 0.68
C VAL A 222 9.87 0.70 -0.13
N GLU A 223 9.16 0.12 -1.10
CA GLU A 223 9.70 -0.91 -1.97
C GLU A 223 10.94 -0.42 -2.73
N GLY A 224 10.86 0.73 -3.41
CA GLY A 224 11.99 1.26 -4.16
C GLY A 224 13.18 1.60 -3.28
N HIS A 225 12.95 2.12 -2.08
CA HIS A 225 14.01 2.39 -1.11
C HIS A 225 14.65 1.08 -0.61
N ARG A 226 13.85 0.05 -0.33
CA ARG A 226 14.35 -1.28 0.07
C ARG A 226 15.14 -1.98 -1.05
N ARG A 227 14.74 -1.78 -2.32
CA ARG A 227 15.52 -2.22 -3.49
C ARG A 227 16.87 -1.51 -3.54
N TYR A 228 16.87 -0.19 -3.32
CA TYR A 228 18.07 0.63 -3.31
C TYR A 228 19.07 0.23 -2.22
N LEU A 229 18.59 -0.12 -1.03
CA LEU A 229 19.40 -0.63 0.09
C LEU A 229 19.77 -2.12 -0.06
N GLY A 230 20.11 -2.55 -1.29
CA GLY A 230 20.58 -3.91 -1.55
C GLY A 230 19.48 -4.98 -1.60
N PHE A 231 18.33 -4.68 -2.22
CA PHE A 231 17.24 -5.64 -2.44
C PHE A 231 16.72 -6.30 -1.16
N LYS A 232 16.46 -5.49 -0.13
CA LYS A 232 15.87 -6.00 1.11
C LYS A 232 14.54 -6.71 0.85
N ARG A 233 14.34 -7.82 1.55
CA ARG A 233 13.19 -8.73 1.38
C ARG A 233 11.85 -7.98 1.42
N THR A 234 11.14 -7.98 0.30
CA THR A 234 9.83 -7.33 0.17
C THR A 234 8.88 -8.28 -0.54
N ILE A 235 7.83 -8.75 0.13
CA ILE A 235 6.90 -9.73 -0.44
C ILE A 235 5.72 -8.98 -1.05
N LEU A 236 5.66 -8.93 -2.38
CA LEU A 236 4.56 -8.30 -3.10
C LEU A 236 3.41 -9.28 -3.33
N LEU A 237 2.31 -9.08 -2.62
CA LEU A 237 1.17 -9.96 -2.67
C LEU A 237 0.49 -9.97 -4.06
N ASP A 238 0.31 -11.16 -4.64
CA ASP A 238 -0.52 -11.39 -5.82
C ASP A 238 -1.99 -11.48 -5.39
N ARG A 239 -2.60 -10.32 -5.12
CA ARG A 239 -3.96 -10.24 -4.58
C ARG A 239 -4.99 -11.01 -5.40
N LYS A 240 -4.89 -10.95 -6.74
CA LYS A 240 -5.79 -11.68 -7.63
C LYS A 240 -5.69 -13.19 -7.37
N ARG A 241 -4.46 -13.71 -7.37
CA ARG A 241 -4.24 -15.14 -7.08
C ARG A 241 -4.61 -15.52 -5.65
N LEU A 242 -4.32 -14.64 -4.68
CA LEU A 242 -4.65 -14.88 -3.27
C LEU A 242 -6.14 -14.98 -3.03
N VAL A 243 -6.94 -14.11 -3.65
CA VAL A 243 -8.41 -14.14 -3.53
C VAL A 243 -8.96 -15.48 -4.00
N GLU A 244 -8.52 -15.99 -5.15
CA GLU A 244 -8.91 -17.31 -5.65
C GLU A 244 -8.56 -18.42 -4.64
N LEU A 245 -7.35 -18.40 -4.08
CA LEU A 245 -6.89 -19.39 -3.11
C LEU A 245 -7.63 -19.30 -1.78
N LEU A 246 -7.93 -18.08 -1.31
CA LEU A 246 -8.68 -17.82 -0.08
C LEU A 246 -10.10 -18.36 -0.20
N ASP A 247 -10.77 -18.12 -1.32
CA ASP A 247 -12.15 -18.56 -1.53
C ASP A 247 -12.24 -20.10 -1.59
N LEU A 248 -11.29 -20.74 -2.28
CA LEU A 248 -11.17 -22.20 -2.31
C LEU A 248 -10.84 -22.80 -0.93
N HIS A 249 -10.08 -22.10 -0.12
CA HIS A 249 -9.79 -22.56 1.24
C HIS A 249 -11.01 -22.41 2.15
N GLN A 250 -11.67 -21.25 2.10
CA GLN A 250 -12.84 -20.94 2.93
C GLN A 250 -14.05 -21.82 2.61
N ASN A 251 -14.24 -22.19 1.34
CA ASN A 251 -15.32 -23.09 0.93
C ASN A 251 -15.00 -24.59 1.17
N GLY A 252 -13.80 -24.90 1.70
CA GLY A 252 -13.37 -26.26 2.04
C GLY A 252 -12.83 -27.09 0.87
N THR A 253 -12.75 -26.53 -0.34
CA THR A 253 -12.23 -27.25 -1.53
C THR A 253 -10.72 -27.44 -1.45
N LEU A 254 -10.00 -26.48 -0.87
CA LEU A 254 -8.53 -26.50 -0.77
C LEU A 254 -8.11 -26.65 0.70
N PRO A 255 -7.52 -27.79 1.10
CA PRO A 255 -7.06 -28.00 2.48
C PRO A 255 -5.86 -27.11 2.81
N TRP A 256 -5.63 -26.86 4.11
CA TRP A 256 -4.62 -25.92 4.60
C TRP A 256 -3.21 -26.12 4.02
N ILE A 257 -2.75 -27.37 3.96
CA ILE A 257 -1.39 -27.71 3.48
C ILE A 257 -1.23 -27.30 2.01
N GLU A 258 -2.21 -27.64 1.17
CA GLU A 258 -2.20 -27.28 -0.26
C GLU A 258 -2.37 -25.78 -0.48
N PHE A 259 -3.21 -25.12 0.33
CA PHE A 259 -3.34 -23.67 0.34
C PHE A 259 -2.00 -22.98 0.64
N ALA A 260 -1.30 -23.40 1.70
CA ALA A 260 -0.02 -22.82 2.09
C ALA A 260 1.03 -22.98 0.99
N VAL A 261 1.15 -24.17 0.40
CA VAL A 261 2.06 -24.44 -0.72
C VAL A 261 1.71 -23.57 -1.93
N ALA A 262 0.44 -23.46 -2.28
CA ALA A 262 -0.01 -22.65 -3.42
C ALA A 262 0.27 -21.15 -3.20
N VAL A 263 0.08 -20.64 -1.98
CA VAL A 263 0.41 -19.26 -1.61
C VAL A 263 1.92 -19.03 -1.73
N GLN A 264 2.75 -19.92 -1.19
CA GLN A 264 4.22 -19.78 -1.28
C GLN A 264 4.69 -19.81 -2.74
N ALA A 265 4.19 -20.76 -3.55
CA ALA A 265 4.53 -20.88 -4.96
C ALA A 265 4.13 -19.62 -5.76
N ALA A 266 2.98 -19.02 -5.46
CA ALA A 266 2.53 -17.79 -6.11
C ALA A 266 3.43 -16.57 -5.82
N HIS A 267 4.21 -16.61 -4.73
CA HIS A 267 5.02 -15.47 -4.26
C HIS A 267 6.53 -15.70 -4.32
N GLU A 268 7.00 -16.87 -4.75
CA GLU A 268 8.43 -17.21 -4.81
C GLU A 268 9.27 -16.17 -5.57
N LYS A 269 8.76 -15.66 -6.70
CA LYS A 269 9.42 -14.65 -7.55
C LYS A 269 9.02 -13.20 -7.24
N ARG A 270 8.38 -12.97 -6.10
CA ARG A 270 7.84 -11.66 -5.69
C ARG A 270 8.44 -11.18 -4.37
N ILE A 271 9.72 -11.50 -4.13
CA ILE A 271 10.43 -11.30 -2.84
C ILE A 271 11.46 -10.15 -2.89
N GLY A 272 11.23 -9.15 -3.73
CA GLY A 272 12.09 -7.96 -3.82
C GLY A 272 13.32 -8.13 -4.71
N GLN A 273 13.30 -9.15 -5.58
CA GLN A 273 14.33 -9.37 -6.61
C GLN A 273 14.48 -8.16 -7.56
N PRO A 274 15.66 -8.00 -8.19
CA PRO A 274 15.85 -7.02 -9.25
C PRO A 274 14.79 -7.19 -10.36
N MET A 275 14.24 -6.07 -10.82
CA MET A 275 13.18 -6.06 -11.82
C MET A 275 13.30 -4.84 -12.72
N ARG A 276 13.09 -5.03 -14.03
CA ARG A 276 13.00 -3.90 -14.95
C ARG A 276 11.80 -3.04 -14.62
N ARG A 277 11.96 -1.72 -14.68
CA ARG A 277 10.84 -0.78 -14.55
C ARG A 277 9.80 -1.09 -15.63
N ARG A 278 8.55 -1.23 -15.23
CA ARG A 278 7.45 -1.41 -16.19
C ARG A 278 7.18 -0.08 -16.89
N VAL A 279 7.41 -0.05 -18.20
CA VAL A 279 7.05 1.06 -19.08
C VAL A 279 5.84 0.62 -19.91
N ILE A 280 4.77 1.40 -19.88
CA ILE A 280 3.58 1.17 -20.71
C ILE A 280 3.48 2.36 -21.65
N ALA A 281 3.82 2.15 -22.93
CA ALA A 281 3.98 3.22 -23.92
C ALA A 281 2.76 4.17 -23.98
N ASP A 282 1.55 3.61 -23.95
CA ASP A 282 0.31 4.39 -24.06
C ASP A 282 -0.23 4.89 -22.71
N LYS A 283 0.44 4.56 -21.60
CA LYS A 283 -0.04 4.85 -20.25
C LYS A 283 1.10 5.23 -19.29
N PRO A 284 1.76 6.38 -19.49
CA PRO A 284 2.84 6.85 -18.62
C PRO A 284 2.38 7.07 -17.16
N LYS A 285 1.07 7.24 -16.91
CA LYS A 285 0.54 7.32 -15.52
C LYS A 285 0.48 5.96 -14.82
N GLU A 286 0.49 4.86 -15.55
CA GLU A 286 0.43 3.48 -15.00
C GLU A 286 1.83 2.84 -14.94
N GLU A 287 2.87 3.54 -15.36
CA GLU A 287 4.26 3.10 -15.29
C GLU A 287 4.81 3.13 -13.84
N ASP A 288 5.85 2.36 -13.60
CA ASP A 288 6.58 2.45 -12.34
C ASP A 288 7.43 3.72 -12.34
N TYR A 289 7.25 4.61 -11.36
CA TYR A 289 8.08 5.82 -11.24
C TYR A 289 9.46 5.49 -10.66
N PHE A 290 10.41 6.42 -10.82
CA PHE A 290 11.79 6.28 -10.34
C PHE A 290 11.90 5.83 -8.88
N TYR A 291 11.15 6.46 -7.96
CA TYR A 291 11.18 6.12 -6.53
C TYR A 291 10.55 4.77 -6.19
N ALA A 292 9.79 4.16 -7.10
CA ALA A 292 9.24 2.82 -6.91
C ALA A 292 10.23 1.74 -7.36
N ASN A 293 11.04 2.05 -8.38
CA ASN A 293 12.06 1.15 -8.91
C ASN A 293 13.26 1.95 -9.45
N PRO A 294 14.26 2.28 -8.63
CA PRO A 294 15.41 3.11 -9.03
C PRO A 294 16.48 2.27 -9.76
N GLN A 295 16.07 1.55 -10.80
CA GLN A 295 16.91 0.63 -11.57
C GLN A 295 18.21 1.29 -12.07
N GLU A 296 18.15 2.55 -12.47
CA GLU A 296 19.31 3.32 -12.97
C GLU A 296 20.38 3.56 -11.90
N CYS A 297 20.00 3.54 -10.62
CA CYS A 297 20.93 3.66 -9.50
C CYS A 297 21.60 2.33 -9.12
N LEU A 298 21.08 1.21 -9.64
CA LEU A 298 21.49 -0.14 -9.25
C LEU A 298 22.48 -0.78 -10.24
N CYS A 299 22.58 -0.25 -11.45
CA CYS A 299 23.49 -0.76 -12.48
C CYS A 299 24.80 0.04 -12.51
N GLU A 300 25.94 -0.60 -12.25
CA GLU A 300 27.25 -0.01 -12.51
C GLU A 300 27.55 -0.03 -14.03
N ARG A 301 27.34 1.12 -14.64
CA ARG A 301 27.88 1.64 -15.92
C ARG A 301 27.93 0.80 -17.21
N THR A 302 27.60 -0.50 -17.30
CA THR A 302 27.62 -1.14 -18.63
C THR A 302 26.68 -2.30 -18.95
N ASN A 303 26.00 -2.96 -18.01
CA ASN A 303 24.90 -3.84 -18.42
C ASN A 303 23.92 -4.16 -17.28
N CYS A 304 22.69 -3.65 -17.37
CA CYS A 304 21.63 -4.02 -16.42
C CYS A 304 21.08 -5.43 -16.68
N ASP A 305 21.44 -6.07 -17.80
CA ASP A 305 20.83 -7.30 -18.26
C ASP A 305 21.21 -8.51 -17.39
N ASP A 306 22.42 -8.47 -16.82
CA ASP A 306 22.94 -9.54 -15.95
C ASP A 306 22.23 -9.59 -14.58
N LEU A 307 21.69 -8.46 -14.10
CA LEU A 307 20.94 -8.38 -12.84
C LEU A 307 19.46 -8.75 -13.00
N LEU A 308 18.90 -8.64 -14.19
CA LEU A 308 17.45 -8.55 -14.40
C LEU A 308 16.81 -9.81 -15.01
N GLY A 309 17.63 -10.79 -15.40
CA GLY A 309 17.18 -12.01 -16.07
C GLY A 309 16.56 -11.73 -17.45
N PRO A 310 16.27 -12.78 -18.26
CA PRO A 310 15.70 -12.60 -19.58
C PRO A 310 14.30 -11.96 -19.48
N SER A 311 14.09 -10.90 -20.27
CA SER A 311 12.79 -10.24 -20.38
C SER A 311 11.77 -11.16 -21.04
N ASN A 312 10.71 -11.52 -20.32
CA ASN A 312 9.47 -12.01 -20.95
C ASN A 312 8.78 -10.81 -21.62
N SER A 313 9.30 -10.38 -22.78
CA SER A 313 8.54 -9.54 -23.69
C SER A 313 7.51 -10.42 -24.39
N SER A 314 6.28 -10.43 -23.91
CA SER A 314 5.14 -10.85 -24.72
C SER A 314 4.99 -9.82 -25.85
N SER A 315 5.63 -10.09 -26.99
CA SER A 315 5.43 -9.31 -28.21
C SER A 315 4.00 -9.54 -28.70
N TYR A 316 3.11 -8.59 -28.46
CA TYR A 316 1.92 -8.46 -29.28
C TYR A 316 2.40 -8.01 -30.67
N ARG A 317 2.34 -8.93 -31.65
CA ARG A 317 2.57 -8.58 -33.06
C ARG A 317 1.37 -7.75 -33.51
N GLU A 318 1.58 -6.47 -33.76
CA GLU A 318 0.64 -5.68 -34.56
C GLU A 318 0.74 -6.13 -36.02
N ASN A 319 -0.39 -6.57 -36.57
CA ASN A 319 -0.54 -6.80 -38.00
C ASN A 319 -0.58 -5.44 -38.69
N GLU A 320 0.43 -5.17 -39.50
CA GLU A 320 0.54 -3.99 -40.36
C GLU A 320 -0.48 -4.11 -41.51
N HIS A 321 -1.61 -3.41 -41.40
CA HIS A 321 -2.53 -3.22 -42.52
C HIS A 321 -2.19 -1.93 -43.26
N THR A 322 -1.56 -2.10 -44.41
CA THR A 322 -1.27 -1.06 -45.41
C THR A 322 -2.57 -0.43 -45.92
N ILE A 323 -2.72 0.89 -45.75
CA ILE A 323 -3.78 1.69 -46.39
C ILE A 323 -3.26 2.11 -47.78
N PRO A 324 -3.95 1.81 -48.90
CA PRO A 324 -3.51 2.26 -50.21
C PRO A 324 -3.91 3.72 -50.45
N SER A 325 -2.95 4.50 -50.95
CA SER A 325 -3.13 5.86 -51.46
C SER A 325 -4.14 5.88 -52.61
N LYS A 326 -5.20 6.68 -52.49
CA LYS A 326 -6.07 7.02 -53.62
C LYS A 326 -5.43 8.16 -54.42
N ASN A 327 -5.26 7.92 -55.72
CA ASN A 327 -5.18 8.94 -56.76
C ASN A 327 -6.53 9.62 -56.94
#